data_AF-A0A0G2E591-F1
#
_entry.id   AF-A0A0G2E591-F1
#
_cell.length_a   1.000
_cell.length_b   1.000
_cell.length_c   1.000
_cell.angle_alpha   90.00
_cell.angle_beta   90.00
_cell.angle_gamma   90.00
#
_symmetry.space_group_name_H-M   'P 1'
#
loop_
_entity.id
_entity.type
_entity.pdbx_description
1 polymer ?
#
loop_
_entity_poly.entity_id
_entity_poly.type
_entity_poly.pdbx_seq_one_letter_code
_entity_poly.pdbx_strand_id
1 'polypeptide(L)'
;MDGQDPRQFVPPTGQTFTTLAKLREDGYKNVWKQDEYNPKLWNVWTETKVKSDPRQFISNNRFAIGERAILLQTPHGNILWDLITLLDQETVDKINSLGGLAAMVISHPHYYTTYADWSRTFSCPVYIAQADSQWLERTDTPGLNLQLFNEQHKEIVPGVTAIICGGHFDGSIVLHWERTLFIADTILTVPVCAFHSIYSSSKTPFPPS
;
A
#
# COMPACT_ATOMS: atom_id res chain seq x y z
N MET A 1 18.07 3.94 -13.95
CA MET A 1 17.01 2.92 -14.13
C MET A 1 16.14 3.40 -15.27
N ASP A 2 15.98 2.54 -16.27
CA ASP A 2 15.17 2.75 -17.47
C ASP A 2 13.68 2.60 -17.12
N GLY A 3 12.90 3.66 -17.30
CA GLY A 3 11.46 3.69 -17.05
C GLY A 3 10.63 2.88 -18.06
N GLN A 4 11.05 1.65 -18.37
CA GLN A 4 10.38 0.72 -19.28
C GLN A 4 9.67 -0.43 -18.56
N ASP A 5 9.50 -0.35 -17.24
CA ASP A 5 8.68 -1.31 -16.52
C ASP A 5 7.19 -1.03 -16.83
N PRO A 6 6.46 -1.93 -17.51
CA PRO A 6 5.05 -1.72 -17.86
C PRO A 6 4.13 -1.61 -16.65
N ARG A 7 4.61 -1.92 -15.44
CA ARG A 7 3.91 -1.71 -14.16
C ARG A 7 4.00 -0.27 -13.67
N GLN A 8 4.92 0.54 -14.19
CA GLN A 8 5.02 1.95 -13.84
C GLN A 8 4.08 2.78 -14.71
N PHE A 9 3.13 3.47 -14.08
CA PHE A 9 2.37 4.51 -14.75
C PHE A 9 3.28 5.72 -14.99
N VAL A 10 3.57 6.00 -16.27
CA VAL A 10 4.30 7.22 -16.68
C VAL A 10 3.29 8.22 -17.27
N PRO A 11 3.02 9.35 -16.59
CA PRO A 11 2.15 10.37 -17.17
C PRO A 11 2.81 11.00 -18.41
N PRO A 12 2.03 11.57 -19.35
CA PRO A 12 2.55 12.16 -20.59
C PRO A 12 3.59 13.27 -20.38
N THR A 13 3.66 13.86 -19.19
CA THR A 13 4.61 14.90 -18.78
C THR A 13 5.92 14.35 -18.20
N GLY A 14 6.08 13.02 -18.09
CA GLY A 14 7.23 12.38 -17.45
C GLY A 14 7.09 12.22 -15.93
N GLN A 15 7.99 11.44 -15.32
CA GLN A 15 8.06 11.26 -13.87
C GLN A 15 8.67 12.49 -13.20
N THR A 16 8.00 13.02 -12.17
CA THR A 16 8.54 14.10 -11.32
C THR A 16 8.71 13.57 -9.91
N PHE A 17 9.92 13.65 -9.37
CA PHE A 17 10.21 13.29 -7.98
C PHE A 17 9.93 14.47 -7.06
N THR A 18 9.38 14.21 -5.88
CA THR A 18 9.14 15.20 -4.82
C THR A 18 9.70 14.70 -3.49
N THR A 19 9.80 15.58 -2.50
CA THR A 19 10.24 15.24 -1.14
C THR A 19 9.10 15.46 -0.15
N LEU A 20 9.15 14.80 1.01
CA LEU A 20 8.20 15.05 2.10
C LEU A 20 8.11 16.54 2.48
N ALA A 21 9.25 17.24 2.51
CA ALA A 21 9.31 18.65 2.82
C ALA A 21 8.55 19.49 1.78
N LYS A 22 8.78 19.22 0.49
CA LYS A 22 8.13 19.91 -0.62
C LYS A 22 6.61 19.66 -0.66
N LEU A 23 6.17 18.44 -0.37
CA LEU A 23 4.73 18.13 -0.27
C LEU A 23 4.03 18.96 0.81
N ARG A 24 4.68 19.17 1.96
CA ARG A 24 4.13 20.01 3.03
C ARG A 24 4.04 21.48 2.60
N GLU A 25 5.09 21.99 1.97
CA GLU A 25 5.13 23.37 1.45
C GLU A 25 4.07 23.63 0.38
N ASP A 26 3.85 22.66 -0.51
CA ASP A 26 2.85 22.72 -1.58
C ASP A 26 1.39 22.53 -1.07
N GLY A 27 1.22 22.33 0.23
CA GLY A 27 -0.07 22.33 0.90
C GLY A 27 -0.88 21.04 0.75
N TYR A 28 -0.22 19.92 0.43
CA TYR A 28 -0.83 18.59 0.47
C TYR A 28 -1.27 18.23 1.89
N LYS A 29 -2.35 17.45 2.00
CA LYS A 29 -2.92 17.03 3.28
C LYS A 29 -3.42 15.61 3.20
N ASN A 30 -3.38 14.89 4.32
CA ASN A 30 -4.06 13.61 4.44
C ASN A 30 -5.51 13.81 4.85
N VAL A 31 -6.42 13.18 4.11
CA VAL A 31 -7.84 13.16 4.39
C VAL A 31 -8.19 11.83 5.03
N TRP A 32 -8.94 11.90 6.13
CA TRP A 32 -9.37 10.73 6.88
C TRP A 32 -10.88 10.53 6.78
N LYS A 33 -11.32 9.33 6.43
CA LYS A 33 -12.74 8.95 6.42
C LYS A 33 -12.96 7.61 7.10
N GLN A 34 -13.66 7.59 8.23
CA GLN A 34 -14.09 6.34 8.85
C GLN A 34 -15.08 5.62 7.92
N ASP A 35 -14.96 4.30 7.83
CA ASP A 35 -15.89 3.50 7.05
C ASP A 35 -17.29 3.54 7.69
N GLU A 36 -18.32 3.70 6.87
CA GLU A 36 -19.70 3.88 7.30
C GLU A 36 -20.33 2.57 7.81
N TYR A 37 -19.83 1.42 7.35
CA TYR A 37 -20.36 0.10 7.66
C TYR A 37 -19.51 -0.64 8.70
N ASN A 38 -18.21 -0.32 8.78
CA ASN A 38 -17.29 -0.90 9.74
C ASN A 38 -16.48 0.19 10.47
N PRO A 39 -16.91 0.63 11.66
CA PRO A 39 -16.26 1.72 12.38
C PRO A 39 -14.82 1.39 12.84
N LYS A 40 -14.37 0.13 12.73
CA LYS A 40 -12.98 -0.26 12.99
C LYS A 40 -12.04 0.11 11.83
N LEU A 41 -12.56 0.55 10.68
CA LEU A 41 -11.78 0.86 9.49
C LEU A 41 -11.72 2.37 9.25
N TRP A 42 -10.51 2.86 9.01
CA TRP A 42 -10.25 4.25 8.64
C TRP A 42 -9.56 4.35 7.28
N ASN A 43 -10.24 5.09 6.42
CA ASN A 43 -9.83 5.67 5.16
C ASN A 43 -8.70 6.67 5.28
N VAL A 44 -7.52 6.51 4.67
CA VAL A 44 -6.60 7.65 4.53
C VAL A 44 -5.97 7.74 3.14
N TRP A 45 -5.99 8.94 2.56
CA TRP A 45 -5.36 9.26 1.28
C TRP A 45 -4.85 10.70 1.28
N THR A 46 -3.87 11.01 0.42
CA THR A 46 -3.31 12.36 0.29
C THR A 46 -4.01 13.14 -0.83
N GLU A 47 -4.48 14.35 -0.52
CA GLU A 47 -5.08 15.30 -1.48
C GLU A 47 -4.22 16.55 -1.66
N THR A 48 -4.31 17.18 -2.84
CA THR A 48 -3.70 18.48 -3.13
C THR A 48 -4.70 19.64 -3.03
N LYS A 49 -4.21 20.85 -2.75
CA LYS A 49 -5.00 22.10 -2.81
C LYS A 49 -5.27 22.57 -4.24
N VAL A 50 -4.52 22.09 -5.22
CA VAL A 50 -4.71 22.51 -6.62
C VAL A 50 -5.99 21.85 -7.13
N LYS A 51 -7.07 22.64 -7.27
CA LYS A 51 -8.24 22.21 -8.04
C LYS A 51 -7.74 21.79 -9.42
N SER A 52 -7.77 20.50 -9.72
CA SER A 52 -7.57 20.02 -11.09
C SER A 52 -8.53 20.77 -12.01
N ASP A 53 -8.04 21.11 -13.22
CA ASP A 53 -8.78 21.85 -14.24
C ASP A 53 -10.25 21.35 -14.31
N PRO A 54 -11.25 22.23 -14.15
CA PRO A 54 -12.68 21.84 -14.17
C PRO A 54 -13.14 21.18 -15.49
N ARG A 55 -12.27 21.10 -16.50
CA ARG A 55 -12.49 20.36 -17.76
C ARG A 55 -12.00 18.91 -17.75
N GLN A 56 -11.35 18.44 -16.67
CA GLN A 56 -11.08 17.01 -16.48
C GLN A 56 -12.35 16.33 -15.93
N PHE A 57 -13.02 15.56 -16.79
CA PHE A 57 -14.25 14.81 -16.48
C PHE A 57 -14.07 13.67 -15.45
N ILE A 58 -12.87 13.50 -14.88
CA ILE A 58 -12.61 12.62 -13.75
C ILE A 58 -12.04 13.51 -12.64
N SER A 59 -12.64 13.45 -11.44
CA SER A 59 -12.17 14.16 -10.25
C SER A 59 -10.78 13.65 -9.83
N ASN A 60 -9.73 14.21 -10.45
CA ASN A 60 -8.35 13.79 -10.30
C ASN A 60 -7.65 14.59 -9.19
N ASN A 61 -8.20 14.61 -7.96
CA ASN A 61 -7.50 15.14 -6.79
C ASN A 61 -6.59 14.08 -6.12
N ARG A 62 -6.29 13.01 -6.85
CA ARG A 62 -5.43 11.90 -6.42
C ARG A 62 -3.98 12.33 -6.50
N PHE A 63 -3.23 12.20 -5.40
CA PHE A 63 -1.78 12.31 -5.45
C PHE A 63 -1.17 11.00 -5.98
N ALA A 64 -0.12 11.10 -6.81
CA ALA A 64 0.52 9.97 -7.48
C ALA A 64 -0.50 9.03 -8.15
N ILE A 65 -0.47 7.72 -7.87
CA ILE A 65 -1.41 6.73 -8.44
C ILE A 65 -2.76 6.69 -7.70
N GLY A 66 -3.00 7.56 -6.72
CA GLY A 66 -4.20 7.54 -5.87
C GLY A 66 -4.11 6.50 -4.76
N GLU A 67 -2.92 6.34 -4.18
CA GLU A 67 -2.67 5.46 -3.05
C GLU A 67 -3.61 5.77 -1.88
N ARG A 68 -4.15 4.71 -1.28
CA ARG A 68 -4.95 4.75 -0.06
C ARG A 68 -4.39 3.73 0.90
N ALA A 69 -4.17 4.16 2.14
CA ALA A 69 -3.93 3.25 3.24
C ALA A 69 -5.22 3.05 4.03
N ILE A 70 -5.29 1.92 4.75
CA ILE A 70 -6.43 1.59 5.60
C ILE A 70 -5.91 1.27 6.99
N LEU A 71 -6.36 2.03 7.99
CA LEU A 71 -6.09 1.72 9.39
C LEU A 71 -7.21 0.82 9.93
N LEU A 72 -6.85 -0.40 10.31
CA LEU A 72 -7.70 -1.40 10.93
C LEU A 72 -7.47 -1.38 12.45
N GLN A 73 -8.53 -1.14 13.21
CA GLN A 73 -8.51 -1.21 14.68
C GLN A 73 -8.89 -2.61 15.18
N THR A 74 -8.04 -3.18 16.04
CA THR A 74 -8.29 -4.49 16.67
C THR A 74 -8.03 -4.44 18.18
N PRO A 75 -8.58 -5.38 18.97
CA PRO A 75 -8.25 -5.50 20.39
C PRO A 75 -6.77 -5.79 20.68
N HIS A 76 -6.01 -6.24 19.68
CA HIS A 76 -4.59 -6.58 19.81
C HIS A 76 -3.66 -5.51 19.21
N GLY A 77 -4.22 -4.34 18.89
CA GLY A 77 -3.51 -3.20 18.32
C GLY A 77 -3.91 -2.92 16.87
N ASN A 78 -3.63 -1.71 16.41
CA ASN A 78 -4.03 -1.27 15.08
C ASN A 78 -3.01 -1.71 14.02
N ILE A 79 -3.51 -2.03 12.83
CA ILE A 79 -2.71 -2.38 11.66
C ILE A 79 -2.93 -1.32 10.60
N LEU A 80 -1.86 -0.79 10.04
CA LEU A 80 -1.94 0.03 8.83
C LEU A 80 -1.68 -0.88 7.61
N TRP A 81 -2.72 -1.06 6.80
CA TRP A 81 -2.65 -1.73 5.52
C TRP A 81 -2.25 -0.73 4.45
N ASP A 82 -1.12 -1.01 3.80
CA ASP A 82 -0.42 -0.12 2.87
C ASP A 82 -0.01 1.22 3.50
N LEU A 83 0.77 2.00 2.77
CA LEU A 83 1.23 3.31 3.21
C LEU A 83 0.77 4.42 2.26
N ILE A 84 0.79 5.64 2.76
CA ILE A 84 0.66 6.84 1.94
C ILE A 84 1.93 7.67 2.05
N THR A 85 2.21 8.43 1.00
CA THR A 85 3.46 9.17 0.85
C THR A 85 3.67 10.23 1.91
N LEU A 86 2.63 10.99 2.26
CA LEU A 86 2.75 12.10 3.19
C LEU A 86 2.68 11.59 4.62
N LEU A 87 3.79 11.65 5.35
CA LEU A 87 3.83 11.51 6.80
C LEU A 87 4.01 12.91 7.41
N ASP A 88 2.98 13.47 8.03
CA ASP A 88 3.01 14.75 8.74
C ASP A 88 2.57 14.59 10.21
N GLN A 89 2.77 15.64 11.01
CA GLN A 89 2.46 15.58 12.44
C GLN A 89 0.96 15.37 12.70
N GLU A 90 0.08 15.97 11.89
CA GLU A 90 -1.37 15.78 12.01
C GLU A 90 -1.77 14.32 11.82
N THR A 91 -1.15 13.62 10.86
CA THR A 91 -1.34 12.19 10.61
C THR A 91 -0.83 11.35 11.78
N VAL A 92 0.34 11.70 12.35
CA VAL A 92 0.89 11.03 13.53
C VAL A 92 -0.04 11.19 14.73
N ASP A 93 -0.48 12.41 15.01
CA ASP A 93 -1.38 12.71 16.12
C ASP A 93 -2.73 12.01 15.95
N LYS A 94 -3.26 11.97 14.72
CA LYS A 94 -4.50 11.24 14.40
C LYS A 94 -4.35 9.74 14.67
N ILE A 95 -3.28 9.11 14.21
CA ILE A 95 -3.04 7.67 14.45
C ILE A 95 -2.87 7.38 15.95
N ASN A 96 -2.12 8.21 16.66
CA ASN A 96 -1.94 8.06 18.11
C ASN A 96 -3.27 8.23 18.87
N SER A 97 -4.12 9.19 18.45
CA SER A 97 -5.46 9.36 19.02
C SER A 97 -6.37 8.14 18.81
N LEU A 98 -6.09 7.32 17.80
CA LEU A 98 -6.81 6.07 17.48
C LEU A 98 -6.19 4.83 18.14
N GLY A 99 -5.12 4.99 18.94
CA GLY A 99 -4.47 3.90 19.67
C GLY A 99 -3.09 3.50 19.15
N GLY A 100 -2.47 4.28 18.26
CA GLY A 100 -1.15 4.01 17.70
C GLY A 100 -1.16 2.88 16.66
N LEU A 101 0.01 2.29 16.36
CA LEU A 101 0.17 1.16 15.44
C LEU A 101 0.90 0.00 16.12
N ALA A 102 0.35 -1.20 16.01
CA ALA A 102 1.05 -2.44 16.38
C ALA A 102 1.90 -2.97 15.23
N ALA A 103 1.47 -2.78 13.98
CA ALA A 103 2.26 -3.12 12.80
C ALA A 103 1.77 -2.38 11.54
N MET A 104 2.60 -2.41 10.51
CA MET A 104 2.27 -2.01 9.16
C MET A 104 2.48 -3.22 8.24
N VAL A 105 1.60 -3.40 7.26
CA VAL A 105 1.74 -4.45 6.24
C VAL A 105 1.64 -3.79 4.88
N ILE A 106 2.66 -3.97 4.05
CA ILE A 106 2.68 -3.35 2.71
C ILE A 106 2.43 -4.41 1.67
N SER A 107 1.41 -4.20 0.85
CA SER A 107 0.88 -5.18 -0.09
C SER A 107 1.87 -5.54 -1.19
N HIS A 108 2.56 -4.55 -1.76
CA HIS A 108 3.51 -4.72 -2.87
C HIS A 108 4.36 -3.43 -3.09
N PRO A 109 5.40 -3.48 -3.94
CA PRO A 109 6.41 -2.41 -4.06
C PRO A 109 5.92 -0.98 -4.35
N HIS A 110 4.77 -0.78 -4.98
CA HIS A 110 4.27 0.58 -5.23
C HIS A 110 4.02 1.36 -3.94
N TYR A 111 3.73 0.65 -2.84
CA TYR A 111 3.40 1.24 -1.55
C TYR A 111 4.60 1.33 -0.60
N TYR A 112 5.83 1.00 -1.05
CA TYR A 112 7.00 1.05 -0.15
C TYR A 112 7.30 2.47 0.32
N THR A 113 7.09 3.48 -0.53
CA THR A 113 7.07 4.90 -0.14
C THR A 113 8.14 5.29 0.92
N THR A 114 7.75 6.03 1.96
CA THR A 114 8.58 6.43 3.11
C THR A 114 8.53 5.42 4.26
N TYR A 115 8.39 4.12 4.00
CA TYR A 115 8.21 3.08 5.04
C TYR A 115 9.24 3.14 6.18
N ALA A 116 10.49 3.49 5.88
CA ALA A 116 11.54 3.63 6.88
C ALA A 116 11.26 4.77 7.86
N ASP A 117 10.70 5.89 7.37
CA ASP A 117 10.32 7.02 8.21
C ASP A 117 9.08 6.67 9.06
N TRP A 118 8.09 6.00 8.46
CA TRP A 118 6.92 5.49 9.18
C TRP A 118 7.30 4.52 10.31
N SER A 119 8.16 3.53 10.03
CA SER A 119 8.62 2.55 11.03
C SER A 119 9.30 3.24 12.20
N ARG A 120 10.16 4.22 11.95
CA ARG A 120 10.82 4.99 13.01
C ARG A 120 9.85 5.83 13.83
N THR A 121 8.93 6.51 13.17
CA THR A 121 7.96 7.39 13.83
C THR A 121 7.04 6.62 14.79
N PHE A 122 6.56 5.44 14.38
CA PHE A 122 5.65 4.64 15.21
C PHE A 122 6.36 3.54 16.01
N SER A 123 7.65 3.31 15.79
CA SER A 123 8.45 2.27 16.44
C SER A 123 7.81 0.88 16.34
N CYS A 124 7.16 0.58 15.22
CA CYS A 124 6.44 -0.68 14.97
C CYS A 124 7.01 -1.44 13.76
N PRO A 125 6.82 -2.77 13.71
CA PRO A 125 7.27 -3.59 12.59
C PRO A 125 6.55 -3.26 11.28
N VAL A 126 7.31 -3.27 10.19
CA VAL A 126 6.80 -3.22 8.80
C VAL A 126 6.97 -4.59 8.17
N TYR A 127 5.87 -5.24 7.84
CA TYR A 127 5.85 -6.56 7.22
C TYR A 127 5.80 -6.45 5.70
N ILE A 128 6.72 -7.17 5.04
CA ILE A 128 6.87 -7.21 3.59
C ILE A 128 7.22 -8.64 3.16
N ALA A 129 6.72 -9.08 2.02
CA ALA A 129 7.09 -10.38 1.46
C ALA A 129 8.56 -10.38 1.04
N GLN A 130 9.31 -11.41 1.44
CA GLN A 130 10.73 -11.55 1.16
C GLN A 130 11.02 -11.60 -0.36
N ALA A 131 10.10 -12.13 -1.16
CA ALA A 131 10.22 -12.19 -2.63
C ALA A 131 10.38 -10.80 -3.26
N ASP A 132 9.84 -9.76 -2.61
CA ASP A 132 9.88 -8.38 -3.11
C ASP A 132 10.97 -7.53 -2.41
N SER A 133 11.82 -8.14 -1.58
CA SER A 133 12.88 -7.43 -0.83
C SER A 133 13.89 -6.69 -1.71
N GLN A 134 14.08 -7.15 -2.94
CA GLN A 134 14.96 -6.51 -3.93
C GLN A 134 14.50 -5.10 -4.33
N TRP A 135 13.21 -4.77 -4.12
CA TRP A 135 12.65 -3.45 -4.43
C TRP A 135 12.77 -2.47 -3.26
N LEU A 136 13.31 -2.91 -2.11
CA LEU A 136 13.48 -2.07 -0.94
C LEU A 136 14.70 -1.17 -1.07
N GLU A 137 14.51 0.08 -0.70
CA GLU A 137 15.57 1.06 -0.53
C GLU A 137 15.62 1.53 0.93
N ARG A 138 16.78 2.01 1.40
CA ARG A 138 16.94 2.52 2.79
C ARG A 138 16.77 1.43 3.88
N THR A 139 17.07 0.18 3.56
CA THR A 139 17.01 -0.97 4.49
C THR A 139 17.98 -0.87 5.66
N ASP A 140 19.00 -0.03 5.56
CA ASP A 140 20.03 0.27 6.58
C ASP A 140 19.66 1.44 7.51
N THR A 141 18.45 1.99 7.38
CA THR A 141 18.00 3.12 8.19
C THR A 141 17.99 2.77 9.69
N PRO A 142 18.68 3.53 10.56
CA PRO A 142 18.69 3.28 12.00
C PRO A 142 17.28 3.34 12.62
N GLY A 143 16.93 2.32 13.41
CA GLY A 143 15.62 2.23 14.07
C GLY A 143 14.50 1.68 13.19
N LEU A 144 14.78 1.30 11.93
CA LEU A 144 13.84 0.55 11.10
C LEU A 144 13.63 -0.85 11.69
N ASN A 145 12.37 -1.24 11.89
CA ASN A 145 11.96 -2.59 12.25
C ASN A 145 11.32 -3.27 11.02
N LEU A 146 12.14 -3.73 10.08
CA LEU A 146 11.68 -4.43 8.89
C LEU A 146 11.52 -5.93 9.16
N GLN A 147 10.35 -6.48 8.84
CA GLN A 147 10.01 -7.90 8.99
C GLN A 147 9.74 -8.52 7.62
N LEU A 148 10.77 -9.16 7.05
CA LEU A 148 10.62 -9.93 5.82
C LEU A 148 10.06 -11.32 6.15
N PHE A 149 9.07 -11.77 5.38
CA PHE A 149 8.45 -13.07 5.59
C PHE A 149 8.22 -13.79 4.26
N ASN A 150 8.24 -15.11 4.26
CA ASN A 150 8.09 -15.95 3.06
C ASN A 150 6.98 -17.01 3.21
N GLU A 151 6.44 -17.16 4.41
CA GLU A 151 5.32 -18.03 4.68
C GLU A 151 4.08 -17.52 3.93
N GLN A 152 3.37 -18.42 3.24
CA GLN A 152 2.18 -18.04 2.49
C GLN A 152 1.13 -17.36 3.39
N HIS A 153 1.05 -17.73 4.66
CA HIS A 153 0.18 -17.14 5.67
C HIS A 153 1.01 -16.68 6.87
N LYS A 154 0.90 -15.40 7.22
CA LYS A 154 1.59 -14.79 8.35
C LYS A 154 0.57 -14.10 9.26
N GLU A 155 0.40 -14.60 10.49
CA GLU A 155 -0.39 -13.89 11.50
C GLU A 155 0.38 -12.65 11.98
N ILE A 156 -0.23 -11.47 11.84
CA ILE A 156 0.38 -10.18 12.18
C ILE A 156 0.06 -9.80 13.62
N VAL A 157 -1.22 -9.94 13.97
CA VAL A 157 -1.78 -9.90 15.33
C VAL A 157 -2.91 -10.94 15.38
N PRO A 158 -3.33 -11.42 16.56
CA PRO A 158 -4.37 -12.44 16.64
C PRO A 158 -5.61 -12.11 15.81
N GLY A 159 -5.93 -12.99 14.86
CA GLY A 159 -7.08 -12.85 13.95
C GLY A 159 -6.88 -11.96 12.71
N VAL A 160 -5.68 -11.41 12.49
CA VAL A 160 -5.30 -10.67 11.28
C VAL A 160 -4.13 -11.39 10.60
N THR A 161 -4.34 -11.80 9.35
CA THR A 161 -3.36 -12.62 8.62
C THR A 161 -3.00 -11.97 7.29
N ALA A 162 -1.70 -11.74 7.06
CA ALA A 162 -1.17 -11.42 5.74
C ALA A 162 -1.00 -12.71 4.93
N ILE A 163 -1.44 -12.69 3.67
CA ILE A 163 -1.41 -13.85 2.78
C ILE A 163 -0.67 -13.46 1.50
N ILE A 164 0.42 -14.16 1.18
CA ILE A 164 1.12 -13.99 -0.09
C ILE A 164 0.32 -14.70 -1.17
N CYS A 165 -0.16 -13.94 -2.14
CA CYS A 165 -0.92 -14.46 -3.29
C CYS A 165 -0.09 -14.47 -4.58
N GLY A 166 0.94 -13.61 -4.67
CA GLY A 166 1.64 -13.35 -5.93
C GLY A 166 0.75 -12.61 -6.94
N GLY A 167 1.15 -12.58 -8.21
CA GLY A 167 0.37 -11.98 -9.30
C GLY A 167 0.99 -10.68 -9.82
N HIS A 168 0.60 -9.54 -9.24
CA HIS A 168 1.13 -8.22 -9.65
C HIS A 168 2.64 -8.10 -9.40
N PHE A 169 3.08 -8.63 -8.26
CA PHE A 169 4.46 -8.96 -7.90
C PHE A 169 4.49 -10.36 -7.28
N ASP A 170 5.62 -11.05 -7.34
CA ASP A 170 5.78 -12.39 -6.76
C ASP A 170 5.46 -12.40 -5.26
N GLY A 171 5.81 -11.33 -4.55
CA GLY A 171 5.51 -11.14 -3.14
C GLY A 171 4.20 -10.42 -2.83
N SER A 172 3.29 -10.22 -3.80
CA SER A 172 2.06 -9.47 -3.51
C SER A 172 1.19 -10.12 -2.44
N ILE A 173 0.74 -9.29 -1.49
CA ILE A 173 0.00 -9.70 -0.29
C ILE A 173 -1.45 -9.22 -0.36
N VAL A 174 -2.35 -9.99 0.28
CA VAL A 174 -3.66 -9.53 0.75
C VAL A 174 -3.72 -9.65 2.27
N LEU A 175 -4.50 -8.80 2.95
CA LEU A 175 -4.75 -8.93 4.39
C LEU A 175 -6.13 -9.54 4.61
N HIS A 176 -6.21 -10.54 5.48
CA HIS A 176 -7.46 -11.15 5.89
C HIS A 176 -7.76 -10.82 7.35
N TRP A 177 -8.99 -10.36 7.61
CA TRP A 177 -9.50 -10.14 8.97
C TRP A 177 -11.01 -10.38 9.02
N GLU A 178 -11.45 -11.26 9.92
CA GLU A 178 -12.84 -11.71 10.04
C GLU A 178 -13.42 -12.20 8.69
N ARG A 179 -14.37 -11.45 8.09
CA ARG A 179 -14.95 -11.74 6.77
C ARG A 179 -14.52 -10.72 5.71
N THR A 180 -13.47 -9.96 6.01
CA THR A 180 -12.96 -8.86 5.18
C THR A 180 -11.63 -9.26 4.58
N LEU A 181 -11.48 -9.04 3.27
CA LEU A 181 -10.23 -9.16 2.56
C LEU A 181 -9.80 -7.77 2.08
N PHE A 182 -8.62 -7.33 2.51
CA PHE A 182 -7.99 -6.11 2.03
C PHE A 182 -7.15 -6.49 0.83
N ILE A 183 -7.52 -5.93 -0.31
CA ILE A 183 -6.90 -6.21 -1.60
C ILE A 183 -6.25 -4.95 -2.14
N ALA A 184 -5.22 -5.16 -2.94
CA ALA A 184 -4.60 -4.15 -3.79
C ALA A 184 -4.59 -4.68 -5.24
N ASP A 185 -3.58 -4.34 -6.02
CA ASP A 185 -3.50 -4.62 -7.46
C ASP A 185 -3.51 -6.11 -7.85
N THR A 186 -3.32 -7.01 -6.89
CA THR A 186 -3.41 -8.47 -7.14
C THR A 186 -4.83 -8.94 -7.45
N ILE A 187 -5.85 -8.30 -6.86
CA ILE A 187 -7.25 -8.63 -7.09
C ILE A 187 -7.96 -7.35 -7.49
N LEU A 188 -8.29 -7.23 -8.77
CA LEU A 188 -9.03 -6.11 -9.30
C LEU A 188 -10.46 -6.53 -9.63
N THR A 189 -11.42 -5.66 -9.31
CA THR A 189 -12.78 -5.81 -9.79
C THR A 189 -12.84 -5.32 -11.23
N VAL A 190 -13.16 -6.20 -12.16
CA VAL A 190 -13.40 -5.83 -13.56
C VAL A 190 -14.91 -5.67 -13.78
N PRO A 191 -15.38 -4.51 -14.29
CA PRO A 191 -16.73 -4.45 -14.82
C PRO A 191 -16.83 -5.42 -16.01
N VAL A 192 -17.96 -6.13 -16.11
CA VAL A 192 -18.19 -7.31 -16.98
C VAL A 192 -17.88 -7.10 -18.50
N CYS A 193 -17.60 -5.89 -18.96
CA CYS A 193 -17.37 -5.59 -20.37
C CYS A 193 -15.92 -5.72 -20.88
N ALA A 194 -14.94 -6.13 -20.06
CA ALA A 194 -13.55 -6.27 -20.51
C ALA A 194 -12.89 -7.55 -19.97
N PHE A 195 -13.23 -8.70 -20.57
CA PHE A 195 -12.43 -9.91 -20.42
C PHE A 195 -11.38 -9.99 -21.53
N HIS A 196 -10.11 -10.09 -21.13
CA HIS A 196 -9.07 -10.78 -21.90
C HIS A 196 -8.48 -11.85 -20.99
N SER A 197 -8.44 -13.10 -21.46
CA SER A 197 -8.02 -14.26 -20.68
C SER A 197 -6.51 -14.16 -20.36
N ILE A 198 -6.13 -14.21 -19.08
CA ILE A 198 -4.74 -14.42 -18.69
C ILE A 198 -4.45 -15.92 -18.84
N TYR A 199 -3.67 -16.30 -19.85
CA TYR A 199 -3.08 -17.63 -19.94
C TYR A 199 -1.82 -17.68 -19.07
N SER A 200 -1.81 -18.58 -18.08
CA SER A 200 -0.57 -19.00 -17.42
C SER A 200 0.22 -19.90 -18.38
N SER A 201 1.46 -19.51 -18.70
CA SER A 201 2.38 -20.36 -19.47
C SER A 201 3.19 -21.23 -18.51
N SER A 202 2.68 -22.39 -18.14
CA SER A 202 3.51 -23.52 -17.71
C SER A 202 3.51 -24.58 -18.81
N LYS A 203 4.51 -24.50 -19.70
CA LYS A 203 4.81 -25.61 -20.61
C LYS A 203 5.72 -26.61 -19.88
N THR A 204 5.13 -27.64 -19.32
CA THR A 204 5.81 -28.92 -19.10
C THR A 204 5.14 -29.97 -19.99
N PRO A 205 5.79 -30.44 -21.06
CA PRO A 205 5.24 -31.54 -21.85
C PRO A 205 5.47 -32.87 -21.11
N PHE A 206 4.40 -33.64 -20.93
CA PHE A 206 4.47 -35.03 -20.47
C PHE A 206 5.11 -35.90 -21.58
N PRO A 207 5.92 -36.93 -21.22
CA PRO A 207 6.49 -37.85 -22.19
C PRO A 207 5.41 -38.84 -22.70
N PRO A 208 5.48 -39.26 -23.98
CA PRO A 208 4.53 -40.23 -24.54
C PRO A 208 4.84 -41.67 -24.07
N SER A 209 3.76 -42.45 -23.95
CA SER A 209 3.72 -43.90 -23.67
C SER A 209 4.09 -44.76 -24.87
#